data_AF-A0A2R7KK25-F1
#
_entry.id   AF-A0A2R7KK25-F1
#
_cell.length_a   1.000
_cell.length_b   1.000
_cell.length_c   1.000
_cell.angle_alpha   90.00
_cell.angle_beta   90.00
_cell.angle_gamma   90.00
#
_symmetry.space_group_name_H-M   'P 1'
#
loop_
_entity.id
_entity.type
_entity.pdbx_description
1 polymer ?
#
loop_
_entity_poly.entity_id
_entity_poly.type
_entity_poly.pdbx_seq_one_letter_code
_entity_poly.pdbx_strand_id
1 'polypeptide(L)'
;MISIIDEFQDITLSTYIVSLTQSDCENCRSYVDEQFGYRSEFDVRVVGCLEGGFNESNLWRNIVTAVQIAIDEDEDVIVIVTDDHQFTDFYAKKNLITAIIEANLQGAAMLCGGIQRFGDAVPLNLNRFWVNTFESVRFIVLYKRIFKPIVKYRFKKKDKVDVVLSQMTSHKMILYPFISKEAASVTAQESKERMLDVAEITIHRLEKIRKVFSRYVKPNMLDGQEIPIL
;
A
#
# COMPACT_ATOMS: atom_id res chain seq x y z
N MET A 1 8.26 15.87 -31.61
CA MET A 1 7.55 16.23 -30.37
C MET A 1 6.89 14.95 -29.87
N ILE A 2 7.66 14.12 -29.15
CA ILE A 2 7.14 12.87 -28.57
C ILE A 2 6.24 13.32 -27.41
N SER A 3 4.95 12.98 -27.48
CA SER A 3 3.99 13.40 -26.46
C SER A 3 4.38 12.78 -25.12
N ILE A 4 4.31 13.59 -24.06
CA ILE A 4 4.60 13.22 -22.64
C ILE A 4 3.58 12.19 -22.09
N ILE A 5 2.74 11.62 -22.96
CA ILE A 5 1.66 10.67 -22.65
C ILE A 5 2.19 9.22 -22.59
N ASP A 6 3.43 8.97 -23.01
CA ASP A 6 3.90 7.62 -23.34
C ASP A 6 4.83 6.92 -22.33
N GLU A 7 5.32 7.60 -21.29
CA GLU A 7 6.46 7.08 -20.51
C GLU A 7 6.19 5.77 -19.75
N PHE A 8 4.94 5.39 -19.52
CA PHE A 8 4.59 4.21 -18.71
C PHE A 8 3.47 3.34 -19.30
N GLN A 9 3.18 3.44 -20.61
CA GLN A 9 2.07 2.67 -21.19
C GLN A 9 2.26 1.16 -21.00
N ASP A 10 3.48 0.69 -21.23
CA ASP A 10 3.82 -0.74 -21.24
C ASP A 10 4.17 -1.32 -19.86
N ILE A 11 4.10 -0.52 -18.79
CA ILE A 11 4.39 -1.02 -17.44
C ILE A 11 3.18 -1.75 -16.87
N THR A 12 3.39 -3.00 -16.51
CA THR A 12 2.44 -3.88 -15.82
C THR A 12 3.01 -4.32 -14.48
N LEU A 13 2.20 -4.27 -13.43
CA LEU A 13 2.55 -4.67 -12.08
C LEU A 13 1.84 -5.98 -11.73
N SER A 14 2.62 -7.01 -11.38
CA SER A 14 2.09 -8.26 -10.84
C SER A 14 1.36 -7.98 -9.52
N THR A 15 0.04 -8.18 -9.54
CA THR A 15 -0.89 -7.73 -8.50
C THR A 15 -1.65 -8.90 -7.93
N TYR A 16 -1.48 -9.17 -6.65
CA TYR A 16 -2.05 -10.32 -5.97
C TYR A 16 -3.17 -9.92 -5.03
N ILE A 17 -4.38 -10.44 -5.27
CA ILE A 17 -5.52 -10.30 -4.36
C ILE A 17 -5.47 -11.43 -3.34
N VAL A 18 -5.30 -11.10 -2.05
CA VAL A 18 -4.95 -12.08 -0.99
C VAL A 18 -6.06 -12.35 0.04
N SER A 19 -7.14 -11.59 0.02
CA SER A 19 -8.31 -11.82 0.87
C SER A 19 -9.49 -12.02 -0.06
N LEU A 20 -10.12 -13.19 -0.04
CA LEU A 20 -11.44 -13.44 -0.63
C LEU A 20 -12.12 -14.42 0.31
N THR A 21 -13.18 -14.00 1.00
CA THR A 21 -14.02 -14.93 1.77
C THR A 21 -14.78 -15.83 0.79
N GLN A 22 -14.81 -17.15 1.05
CA GLN A 22 -15.49 -18.10 0.17
C GLN A 22 -16.99 -17.79 0.01
N SER A 23 -17.62 -17.23 1.06
CA SER A 23 -19.04 -16.85 1.08
C SER A 23 -19.40 -15.73 0.11
N ASP A 24 -18.44 -14.89 -0.28
CA ASP A 24 -18.68 -13.69 -1.09
C ASP A 24 -17.83 -13.66 -2.36
N CYS A 25 -17.22 -14.79 -2.75
CA CYS A 25 -16.22 -14.83 -3.80
C CYS A 25 -16.72 -14.34 -5.18
N GLU A 26 -18.00 -14.55 -5.52
CA GLU A 26 -18.60 -14.03 -6.76
C GLU A 26 -18.76 -12.50 -6.73
N ASN A 27 -19.23 -11.94 -5.61
CA ASN A 27 -19.36 -10.49 -5.42
C ASN A 27 -17.99 -9.81 -5.28
N CYS A 28 -17.04 -10.45 -4.61
CA CYS A 28 -15.68 -9.93 -4.51
C CYS A 28 -14.99 -9.93 -5.88
N ARG A 29 -15.22 -10.94 -6.72
CA ARG A 29 -14.64 -10.96 -8.07
C ARG A 29 -15.18 -9.83 -8.95
N SER A 30 -16.50 -9.62 -8.95
CA SER A 30 -17.09 -8.50 -9.69
C SER A 30 -16.62 -7.14 -9.15
N TYR A 31 -16.45 -7.01 -7.84
CA TYR A 31 -15.90 -5.80 -7.23
C TYR A 31 -14.41 -5.56 -7.57
N VAL A 32 -13.59 -6.61 -7.58
CA VAL A 32 -12.19 -6.53 -8.05
C VAL A 32 -12.16 -6.12 -9.53
N ASP A 33 -13.02 -6.70 -10.37
CA ASP A 33 -13.13 -6.31 -11.78
C ASP A 33 -13.56 -4.84 -11.93
N GLU A 34 -14.41 -4.31 -11.05
CA GLU A 34 -14.77 -2.87 -11.02
C GLU A 34 -13.56 -1.99 -10.68
N GLN A 35 -12.75 -2.38 -9.69
CA GLN A 35 -11.60 -1.58 -9.25
C GLN A 35 -10.42 -1.64 -10.23
N PHE A 36 -10.22 -2.77 -10.91
CA PHE A 36 -9.01 -3.06 -11.71
C PHE A 36 -9.26 -3.27 -13.21
N GLY A 37 -10.47 -3.59 -13.65
CA GLY A 37 -10.75 -4.04 -15.03
C GLY A 37 -10.39 -3.04 -16.13
N TYR A 38 -10.35 -1.74 -15.81
CA TYR A 38 -9.95 -0.68 -16.73
C TYR A 38 -8.51 -0.19 -16.52
N ARG A 39 -7.72 -0.87 -15.68
CA ARG A 39 -6.39 -0.46 -15.24
C ARG A 39 -5.32 -1.44 -15.74
N SER A 40 -4.96 -1.28 -17.00
CA SER A 40 -3.94 -2.09 -17.72
C SER A 40 -2.61 -2.25 -16.99
N GLU A 41 -2.28 -1.35 -16.07
CA GLU A 41 -1.07 -1.35 -15.26
C GLU A 41 -1.04 -2.44 -14.17
N PHE A 42 -2.13 -3.19 -13.97
CA PHE A 42 -2.18 -4.28 -12.99
C PHE A 42 -2.46 -5.62 -13.67
N ASP A 43 -1.53 -6.56 -13.57
CA ASP A 43 -1.76 -7.97 -13.89
C ASP A 43 -2.33 -8.67 -12.65
N VAL A 44 -3.66 -8.76 -12.58
CA VAL A 44 -4.37 -9.20 -11.37
C VAL A 44 -4.44 -10.73 -11.29
N ARG A 45 -3.92 -11.28 -10.20
CA ARG A 45 -3.94 -12.70 -9.86
C ARG A 45 -4.56 -12.89 -8.49
N VAL A 46 -5.49 -13.83 -8.38
CA VAL A 46 -6.14 -14.15 -7.11
C VAL A 46 -5.37 -15.26 -6.40
N VAL A 47 -4.96 -15.01 -5.15
CA VAL A 47 -4.19 -15.98 -4.35
C VAL A 47 -5.07 -16.56 -3.26
N GLY A 48 -5.74 -17.67 -3.59
CA GLY A 48 -6.50 -18.50 -2.67
C GLY A 48 -7.83 -17.89 -2.20
N CYS A 49 -8.82 -18.76 -1.96
CA CYS A 49 -10.05 -18.40 -1.24
C CYS A 49 -9.92 -18.81 0.23
N LEU A 50 -10.36 -17.96 1.14
CA LEU A 50 -10.35 -18.22 2.58
C LEU A 50 -11.49 -19.18 2.93
N GLU A 51 -11.18 -20.47 3.06
CA GLU A 51 -12.09 -21.46 3.64
C GLU A 51 -12.36 -21.11 5.11
N GLY A 52 -13.64 -21.03 5.50
CA GLY A 52 -14.04 -20.79 6.90
C GLY A 52 -13.99 -19.32 7.37
N GLY A 53 -13.89 -18.36 6.45
CA GLY A 53 -13.95 -16.92 6.75
C GLY A 53 -12.59 -16.26 7.01
N PHE A 54 -12.62 -14.96 7.36
CA PHE A 54 -11.41 -14.17 7.56
C PHE A 54 -10.60 -14.66 8.76
N ASN A 55 -9.31 -14.91 8.55
CA ASN A 55 -8.33 -15.22 9.59
C ASN A 55 -6.96 -14.67 9.19
N GLU A 56 -6.31 -13.93 10.09
CA GLU A 56 -4.95 -13.37 9.94
C GLU A 56 -3.93 -14.42 9.46
N SER A 57 -4.04 -15.66 9.95
CA SER A 57 -3.12 -16.74 9.54
C SER A 57 -3.32 -17.16 8.08
N ASN A 58 -4.54 -17.08 7.57
CA ASN A 58 -4.84 -17.41 6.18
C ASN A 58 -4.43 -16.24 5.27
N LEU A 59 -4.70 -15.00 5.67
CA LEU A 59 -4.22 -13.81 4.96
C LEU A 59 -2.69 -13.82 4.85
N TRP A 60 -1.99 -14.10 5.95
CA TRP A 60 -0.53 -14.24 5.94
C TRP A 60 -0.07 -15.33 4.97
N ARG A 61 -0.72 -16.49 4.97
CA ARG A 61 -0.39 -17.59 4.05
C ARG A 61 -0.54 -17.16 2.59
N ASN A 62 -1.60 -16.45 2.25
CA ASN A 62 -1.83 -15.95 0.89
C ASN A 62 -0.76 -14.94 0.48
N ILE A 63 -0.34 -14.05 1.40
CA ILE A 63 0.78 -13.13 1.16
C ILE A 63 2.09 -13.91 0.94
N VAL A 64 2.38 -14.92 1.76
CA VAL A 64 3.56 -15.77 1.59
C VAL A 64 3.53 -16.48 0.24
N THR A 65 2.38 -17.01 -0.18
CA THR A 65 2.20 -17.64 -1.49
C THR A 65 2.45 -16.65 -2.63
N ALA A 66 1.87 -15.45 -2.57
CA ALA A 66 2.09 -14.39 -3.56
C ALA A 66 3.58 -14.02 -3.67
N VAL A 67 4.24 -13.85 -2.52
CA VAL A 67 5.67 -13.55 -2.47
C VAL A 67 6.52 -14.72 -2.97
N GLN A 68 6.13 -15.96 -2.73
CA GLN A 68 6.85 -17.12 -3.24
C GLN A 68 6.76 -17.20 -4.76
N ILE A 69 5.56 -16.99 -5.34
CA ILE A 69 5.38 -16.89 -6.80
C ILE A 69 6.28 -15.79 -7.37
N ALA A 70 6.30 -14.62 -6.74
CA ALA A 70 7.15 -13.51 -7.15
C ALA A 70 8.65 -13.84 -7.11
N ILE A 71 9.11 -14.59 -6.10
CA ILE A 71 10.49 -15.08 -6.04
C ILE A 71 10.77 -16.05 -7.18
N ASP A 72 9.85 -16.97 -7.45
CA ASP A 72 10.00 -18.02 -8.46
C ASP A 72 9.98 -17.44 -9.88
N GLU A 73 9.23 -16.36 -10.10
CA GLU A 73 9.15 -15.59 -11.35
C GLU A 73 10.22 -14.48 -11.49
N ASP A 74 11.16 -14.39 -10.53
CA ASP A 74 12.23 -13.39 -10.45
C ASP A 74 11.77 -11.93 -10.44
N GLU A 75 10.54 -11.67 -9.95
CA GLU A 75 9.95 -10.34 -9.86
C GLU A 75 10.74 -9.42 -8.92
N ASP A 76 10.93 -8.16 -9.34
CA ASP A 76 11.58 -7.15 -8.51
C ASP A 76 10.60 -6.37 -7.62
N VAL A 77 9.34 -6.32 -8.05
CA VAL A 77 8.26 -5.58 -7.39
C VAL A 77 6.93 -6.29 -7.60
N ILE A 78 6.12 -6.37 -6.55
CA ILE A 78 4.74 -6.86 -6.63
C ILE A 78 3.80 -5.95 -5.85
N VAL A 79 2.52 -6.03 -6.18
CA VAL A 79 1.45 -5.36 -5.43
C VAL A 79 0.64 -6.43 -4.72
N ILE A 80 0.40 -6.24 -3.42
CA ILE A 80 -0.54 -7.05 -2.64
C ILE A 80 -1.75 -6.18 -2.31
N VAL A 81 -2.95 -6.73 -2.56
CA VAL A 81 -4.21 -6.02 -2.35
C VAL A 81 -5.22 -6.89 -1.59
N THR A 82 -5.96 -6.31 -0.66
CA THR A 82 -7.13 -6.96 -0.02
C THR A 82 -8.40 -6.71 -0.84
N ASP A 83 -9.39 -7.60 -0.77
CA ASP A 83 -10.65 -7.49 -1.51
C ASP A 83 -11.51 -6.29 -1.14
N ASP A 84 -11.36 -5.77 0.07
CA ASP A 84 -12.06 -4.57 0.54
C ASP A 84 -11.35 -3.25 0.16
N HIS A 85 -10.40 -3.30 -0.77
CA HIS A 85 -9.72 -2.14 -1.34
C HIS A 85 -10.64 -1.31 -2.22
N GLN A 86 -10.56 0.02 -2.11
CA GLN A 86 -11.15 0.95 -3.07
C GLN A 86 -10.11 2.01 -3.48
N PHE A 87 -10.00 2.28 -4.78
CA PHE A 87 -9.22 3.42 -5.24
C PHE A 87 -9.87 4.75 -4.82
N THR A 88 -9.06 5.74 -4.49
CA THR A 88 -9.53 7.11 -4.26
C THR A 88 -9.41 7.93 -5.55
N ASP A 89 -10.01 9.13 -5.55
CA ASP A 89 -9.88 10.09 -6.65
C ASP A 89 -8.44 10.61 -6.84
N PHE A 90 -7.54 10.33 -5.89
CA PHE A 90 -6.12 10.67 -5.99
C PHE A 90 -5.30 9.62 -6.74
N TYR A 91 -5.90 8.48 -7.08
CA TYR A 91 -5.26 7.48 -7.92
C TYR A 91 -4.99 8.03 -9.32
N ALA A 92 -3.75 7.90 -9.78
CA ALA A 92 -3.39 8.08 -11.18
C ALA A 92 -2.21 7.16 -11.53
N LYS A 93 -2.31 6.42 -12.65
CA LYS A 93 -1.26 5.49 -13.13
C LYS A 93 0.13 6.13 -13.09
N LYS A 94 0.29 7.29 -13.72
CA LYS A 94 1.58 8.02 -13.75
C LYS A 94 2.14 8.30 -12.36
N ASN A 95 1.30 8.76 -11.43
CA ASN A 95 1.72 9.12 -10.08
C ASN A 95 2.12 7.88 -9.27
N LEU A 96 1.36 6.79 -9.39
CA LEU A 96 1.69 5.52 -8.74
C LEU A 96 3.02 4.97 -9.23
N ILE A 97 3.18 4.83 -10.55
CA ILE A 97 4.40 4.26 -11.15
C ILE A 97 5.63 5.10 -10.80
N THR A 98 5.53 6.43 -10.92
CA THR A 98 6.60 7.33 -10.51
C THR A 98 6.96 7.14 -9.04
N ALA A 99 5.96 7.04 -8.16
CA ALA A 99 6.21 6.85 -6.74
C ALA A 99 6.82 5.48 -6.40
N ILE A 100 6.48 4.42 -7.13
CA ILE A 100 7.09 3.08 -6.99
C ILE A 100 8.58 3.16 -7.35
N ILE A 101 8.89 3.74 -8.52
CA ILE A 101 10.29 3.86 -8.99
C ILE A 101 11.10 4.68 -7.99
N GLU A 102 10.63 5.87 -7.61
CA GLU A 102 11.35 6.75 -6.70
C GLU A 102 11.50 6.14 -5.30
N ALA A 103 10.49 5.44 -4.78
CA ALA A 103 10.59 4.77 -3.48
C ALA A 103 11.66 3.66 -3.51
N ASN A 104 11.73 2.87 -4.59
CA ASN A 104 12.79 1.86 -4.73
C ASN A 104 14.19 2.49 -4.79
N LEU A 105 14.35 3.58 -5.56
CA LEU A 105 15.62 4.33 -5.64
C LEU A 105 16.04 4.89 -4.27
N GLN A 106 15.07 5.29 -3.44
CA GLN A 106 15.28 5.74 -2.06
C GLN A 106 15.45 4.57 -1.06
N GLY A 107 15.52 3.33 -1.54
CA GLY A 107 15.80 2.16 -0.71
C GLY A 107 14.58 1.58 0.01
N ALA A 108 13.35 1.92 -0.38
CA ALA A 108 12.15 1.34 0.21
C ALA A 108 12.11 -0.18 0.03
N ALA A 109 11.69 -0.85 1.09
CA ALA A 109 11.31 -2.26 1.10
C ALA A 109 9.79 -2.42 0.91
N MET A 110 9.01 -1.40 1.29
CA MET A 110 7.55 -1.40 1.20
C MET A 110 7.03 0.01 0.91
N LEU A 111 5.97 0.11 0.12
CA LEU A 111 5.24 1.36 -0.13
C LEU A 111 3.73 1.13 -0.02
N CYS A 112 3.09 1.77 0.96
CA CYS A 112 1.65 1.62 1.19
C CYS A 112 0.84 2.69 0.44
N GLY A 113 -0.23 2.28 -0.23
CA GLY A 113 -1.15 3.18 -0.95
C GLY A 113 -2.17 3.88 -0.05
N GLY A 114 -2.36 3.38 1.17
CA GLY A 114 -3.26 3.94 2.18
C GLY A 114 -3.21 3.12 3.47
N ILE A 115 -3.40 3.80 4.61
CA ILE A 115 -3.34 3.23 5.97
C ILE A 115 -4.38 3.91 6.87
N GLN A 116 -4.80 3.27 7.96
CA GLN A 116 -5.71 3.91 8.92
C GLN A 116 -4.99 4.57 10.08
N ARG A 117 -3.83 4.04 10.50
CA ARG A 117 -3.03 4.60 11.60
C ARG A 117 -1.54 4.52 11.29
N PHE A 118 -0.80 5.47 11.84
CA PHE A 118 0.65 5.46 11.92
C PHE A 118 1.12 6.05 13.24
N GLY A 119 2.32 5.67 13.69
CA GLY A 119 3.00 6.29 14.82
C GLY A 119 3.55 7.66 14.45
N ASP A 120 4.78 7.70 13.96
CA ASP A 120 5.49 8.90 13.51
C ASP A 120 5.62 8.90 11.99
N ALA A 121 5.67 10.11 11.41
CA ALA A 121 5.82 10.32 9.97
C ALA A 121 6.85 11.42 9.69
N VAL A 122 7.75 11.14 8.76
CA VAL A 122 8.75 12.10 8.26
C VAL A 122 8.52 12.30 6.76
N PRO A 123 8.24 13.53 6.29
CA PRO A 123 8.06 13.82 4.88
C PRO A 123 9.37 13.61 4.12
N LEU A 124 9.32 12.79 3.06
CA LEU A 124 10.43 12.61 2.13
C LEU A 124 10.28 13.55 0.94
N ASN A 125 9.04 13.79 0.53
CA ASN A 125 8.64 14.83 -0.40
C ASN A 125 7.16 15.19 -0.13
N LEU A 126 6.52 15.93 -1.04
CA LEU A 126 5.11 16.33 -0.88
C LEU A 126 4.13 15.16 -0.91
N ASN A 127 4.51 14.04 -1.52
CA ASN A 127 3.63 12.94 -1.85
C ASN A 127 3.99 11.60 -1.16
N ARG A 128 5.10 11.57 -0.40
CA ARG A 128 5.61 10.38 0.29
C ARG A 128 6.16 10.72 1.66
N PHE A 129 5.86 9.82 2.59
CA PHE A 129 6.29 9.91 3.97
C PHE A 129 6.97 8.59 4.36
N TRP A 130 8.09 8.69 5.04
CA TRP A 130 8.56 7.59 5.87
C TRP A 130 7.67 7.49 7.12
N VAL A 131 7.39 6.28 7.59
CA VAL A 131 6.64 6.06 8.84
C VAL A 131 7.33 5.03 9.72
N ASN A 132 7.24 5.18 11.04
CA ASN A 132 7.81 4.21 11.98
C ASN A 132 6.97 2.93 12.10
N THR A 133 5.64 3.05 12.03
CA THR A 133 4.63 1.99 12.11
C THR A 133 3.41 2.39 11.29
N PHE A 134 2.68 1.40 10.78
CA PHE A 134 1.35 1.57 10.21
C PHE A 134 0.41 0.42 10.61
N GLU A 135 -0.90 0.64 10.45
CA GLU A 135 -1.97 -0.36 10.62
C GLU A 135 -3.04 -0.22 9.52
N SER A 136 -3.80 -1.29 9.32
CA SER A 136 -4.93 -1.42 8.38
C SER A 136 -4.58 -1.08 6.93
N VAL A 137 -3.52 -1.67 6.40
CA VAL A 137 -3.11 -1.52 5.00
C VAL A 137 -3.90 -2.44 4.08
N ARG A 138 -4.31 -1.93 2.92
CA ARG A 138 -5.07 -2.68 1.90
C ARG A 138 -4.40 -2.77 0.54
N PHE A 139 -3.53 -1.80 0.25
CA PHE A 139 -2.76 -1.74 -0.98
C PHE A 139 -1.30 -1.53 -0.59
N ILE A 140 -0.44 -2.50 -0.91
CA ILE A 140 0.96 -2.44 -0.57
C ILE A 140 1.83 -2.92 -1.70
N VAL A 141 2.83 -2.12 -2.05
CA VAL A 141 3.88 -2.48 -2.99
C VAL A 141 5.03 -3.06 -2.18
N LEU A 142 5.48 -4.26 -2.56
CA LEU A 142 6.60 -4.96 -1.94
C LEU A 142 7.75 -5.04 -2.93
N TYR A 143 8.94 -4.69 -2.49
CA TYR A 143 10.16 -4.81 -3.31
C TYR A 143 10.93 -6.07 -2.93
N LYS A 144 11.64 -6.67 -3.87
CA LYS A 144 12.41 -7.92 -3.72
C LYS A 144 13.19 -8.08 -2.42
N ARG A 145 13.74 -6.97 -1.89
CA ARG A 145 14.47 -6.93 -0.61
C ARG A 145 13.67 -7.41 0.61
N ILE A 146 12.33 -7.31 0.60
CA ILE A 146 11.47 -7.75 1.70
C ILE A 146 10.91 -9.17 1.51
N PHE A 147 11.06 -9.76 0.32
CA PHE A 147 10.44 -11.06 0.00
C PHE A 147 10.96 -12.20 0.90
N LYS A 148 12.28 -12.34 1.02
CA LYS A 148 12.89 -13.36 1.88
C LYS A 148 12.51 -13.19 3.37
N PRO A 149 12.55 -11.98 3.95
CA PRO A 149 12.00 -11.73 5.28
C PRO A 149 10.56 -12.19 5.46
N ILE A 150 9.67 -11.92 4.49
CA ILE A 150 8.26 -12.35 4.53
C ILE A 150 8.16 -13.87 4.56
N VAL A 151 8.76 -14.57 3.60
CA VAL A 151 8.66 -16.04 3.50
C VAL A 151 9.25 -16.75 4.72
N LYS A 152 10.29 -16.18 5.35
CA LYS A 152 10.95 -16.78 6.52
C LYS A 152 10.21 -16.56 7.84
N TYR A 153 9.28 -15.61 7.90
CA TYR A 153 8.63 -15.26 9.16
C TYR A 153 7.61 -16.32 9.59
N ARG A 154 7.74 -16.77 10.83
CA ARG A 154 6.80 -17.72 11.45
C ARG A 154 5.65 -16.97 12.10
N PHE A 155 4.53 -16.90 11.39
CA PHE A 155 3.32 -16.26 11.87
C PHE A 155 2.75 -16.94 13.12
N LYS A 156 2.43 -16.14 14.13
CA LYS A 156 1.97 -16.59 15.46
C LYS A 156 0.48 -16.34 15.63
N LYS A 157 -0.12 -17.06 16.58
CA LYS A 157 -1.57 -16.98 16.86
C LYS A 157 -2.10 -15.57 17.20
N LYS A 158 -1.25 -14.70 17.76
CA LYS A 158 -1.61 -13.32 18.14
C LYS A 158 -1.14 -12.28 17.13
N ASP A 159 -0.50 -12.72 16.05
CA ASP A 159 -0.01 -11.80 15.04
C ASP A 159 -1.19 -11.25 14.24
N LYS A 160 -1.03 -9.99 13.83
CA LYS A 160 -1.85 -9.35 12.81
C LYS A 160 -0.96 -9.04 11.62
N VAL A 161 -1.46 -9.26 10.41
CA VAL A 161 -0.67 -9.14 9.18
C VAL A 161 -0.06 -7.74 9.04
N ASP A 162 -0.87 -6.69 9.23
CA ASP A 162 -0.44 -5.30 9.13
C ASP A 162 0.65 -4.95 10.17
N VAL A 163 0.49 -5.37 11.42
CA VAL A 163 1.45 -5.15 12.50
C VAL A 163 2.77 -5.89 12.21
N VAL A 164 2.70 -7.13 11.74
CA VAL A 164 3.89 -7.90 11.36
C VAL A 164 4.63 -7.21 10.23
N LEU A 165 3.95 -6.88 9.13
CA LEU A 165 4.54 -6.19 7.98
C LEU A 165 5.15 -4.85 8.39
N SER A 166 4.44 -4.07 9.21
CA SER A 166 4.90 -2.80 9.78
C SER A 166 6.20 -2.95 10.59
N GLN A 167 6.37 -4.04 11.33
CA GLN A 167 7.56 -4.30 12.15
C GLN A 167 8.72 -4.95 11.40
N MET A 168 8.48 -5.52 10.20
CA MET A 168 9.50 -6.26 9.45
C MET A 168 10.66 -5.42 8.95
N THR A 169 10.46 -4.11 8.74
CA THR A 169 11.48 -3.23 8.17
C THR A 169 11.27 -1.78 8.56
N SER A 170 12.35 -1.02 8.78
CA SER A 170 12.32 0.43 8.87
C SER A 170 12.23 1.12 7.49
N HIS A 171 12.50 0.40 6.40
CA HIS A 171 12.51 0.96 5.05
C HIS A 171 11.11 0.92 4.44
N LYS A 172 10.17 1.63 5.06
CA LYS A 172 8.76 1.65 4.67
C LYS A 172 8.28 3.07 4.46
N MET A 173 7.49 3.25 3.42
CA MET A 173 6.93 4.53 3.02
C MET A 173 5.42 4.42 2.83
N ILE A 174 4.73 5.54 2.92
CA ILE A 174 3.33 5.67 2.55
C ILE A 174 3.18 6.76 1.49
N LEU A 175 2.23 6.56 0.58
CA LEU A 175 1.75 7.61 -0.31
C LEU A 175 0.83 8.55 0.47
N TYR A 176 0.87 9.84 0.16
CA TYR A 176 -0.16 10.79 0.58
C TYR A 176 -0.29 11.91 -0.45
N PRO A 177 -1.48 12.25 -0.98
CA PRO A 177 -2.79 11.71 -0.64
C PRO A 177 -2.90 10.20 -0.90
N PHE A 178 -3.72 9.51 -0.10
CA PHE A 178 -3.90 8.07 -0.25
C PHE A 178 -4.58 7.74 -1.56
N ILE A 179 -4.08 6.72 -2.25
CA ILE A 179 -4.69 6.14 -3.45
C ILE A 179 -5.62 4.97 -3.12
N SER A 180 -5.56 4.46 -1.88
CA SER A 180 -6.32 3.32 -1.39
C SER A 180 -7.08 3.70 -0.13
N LYS A 181 -8.34 3.26 -0.05
CA LYS A 181 -9.15 3.29 1.17
C LYS A 181 -9.93 1.98 1.33
N GLU A 182 -10.61 1.84 2.46
CA GLU A 182 -11.56 0.75 2.69
C GLU A 182 -12.86 1.01 1.93
N ALA A 183 -13.40 -0.04 1.29
CA ALA A 183 -14.73 -0.01 0.70
C ALA A 183 -15.80 0.24 1.77
N ALA A 184 -16.76 1.10 1.47
CA ALA A 184 -17.81 1.46 2.41
C ALA A 184 -18.81 0.29 2.60
N SER A 185 -18.56 -0.63 3.54
CA SER A 185 -19.55 -1.65 3.95
C SER A 185 -20.78 -1.00 4.62
N VAL A 186 -21.99 -1.44 4.26
CA VAL A 186 -23.29 -0.93 4.78
C VAL A 186 -23.60 -1.48 6.18
N THR A 187 -22.89 -2.50 6.66
CA THR A 187 -23.30 -3.29 7.83
C THR A 187 -22.34 -3.18 9.02
N ALA A 188 -22.27 -2.01 9.65
CA ALA A 188 -21.87 -1.80 11.07
C ALA A 188 -21.68 -0.29 11.34
N GLN A 189 -22.78 0.45 11.43
CA GLN A 189 -22.77 1.92 11.47
C GLN A 189 -21.89 2.48 12.60
N GLU A 190 -21.92 1.89 13.80
CA GLU A 190 -21.14 2.37 14.96
C GLU A 190 -19.64 2.05 14.89
N SER A 191 -19.26 0.89 14.33
CA SER A 191 -17.84 0.53 14.15
C SER A 191 -17.21 1.35 13.05
N LYS A 192 -18.01 1.65 12.01
CA LYS A 192 -17.61 2.46 10.86
C LYS A 192 -17.41 3.92 11.24
N GLU A 193 -18.26 4.51 12.08
CA GLU A 193 -18.07 5.88 12.59
C GLU A 193 -16.71 6.03 13.30
N ARG A 194 -16.38 5.11 14.23
CA ARG A 194 -15.08 5.14 14.91
C ARG A 194 -13.89 4.91 13.97
N MET A 195 -14.05 4.10 12.92
CA MET A 195 -12.99 3.86 11.93
C MET A 195 -12.81 5.05 10.97
N LEU A 196 -13.90 5.70 10.58
CA LEU A 196 -13.90 6.94 9.80
C LEU A 196 -13.20 8.05 10.58
N ASP A 197 -13.51 8.21 11.87
CA ASP A 197 -12.84 9.18 12.75
C ASP A 197 -11.32 8.96 12.76
N VAL A 198 -10.88 7.70 12.85
CA VAL A 198 -9.46 7.35 12.87
C VAL A 198 -8.78 7.66 11.53
N ALA A 199 -9.42 7.31 10.41
CA ALA A 199 -8.88 7.60 9.08
C ALA A 199 -8.79 9.11 8.83
N GLU A 200 -9.81 9.87 9.24
CA GLU A 200 -9.82 11.34 9.16
C GLU A 200 -8.74 11.97 10.02
N ILE A 201 -8.54 11.49 11.26
CA ILE A 201 -7.44 11.93 12.13
C ILE A 201 -6.09 11.67 11.44
N THR A 202 -5.91 10.49 10.84
CA THR A 202 -4.68 10.14 10.12
C THR A 202 -4.43 11.07 8.94
N ILE A 203 -5.45 11.31 8.11
CA ILE A 203 -5.39 12.26 6.99
C ILE A 203 -5.06 13.66 7.49
N HIS A 204 -5.74 14.13 8.54
CA HIS A 204 -5.50 15.45 9.13
C HIS A 204 -4.07 15.60 9.65
N ARG A 205 -3.53 14.56 10.31
CA ARG A 205 -2.13 14.55 10.79
C ARG A 205 -1.15 14.65 9.61
N LEU A 206 -1.33 13.84 8.56
CA LEU A 206 -0.45 13.89 7.38
C LEU A 206 -0.55 15.23 6.64
N GLU A 207 -1.76 15.77 6.48
CA GLU A 207 -1.95 17.08 5.84
C GLU A 207 -1.25 18.20 6.63
N LYS A 208 -1.31 18.15 7.96
CA LYS A 208 -0.62 19.12 8.82
C LYS A 208 0.90 19.03 8.65
N ILE A 209 1.46 17.82 8.65
CA ILE A 209 2.90 17.60 8.44
C ILE A 209 3.30 18.09 7.03
N ARG A 210 2.51 17.75 6.00
CA ARG A 210 2.74 18.20 4.61
C ARG A 210 2.77 19.72 4.50
N LYS A 211 1.81 20.41 5.13
CA LYS A 211 1.74 21.89 5.15
C LYS A 211 2.97 22.51 5.80
N VAL A 212 3.43 21.96 6.93
CA VAL A 212 4.65 22.43 7.61
C VAL A 212 5.87 22.21 6.70
N PHE A 213 6.03 21.01 6.14
CA PHE A 213 7.13 20.70 5.23
C PHE A 213 7.18 21.62 4.01
N SER A 214 6.02 21.82 3.36
CA SER A 214 5.92 22.70 2.19
C SER A 214 6.25 24.16 2.50
N ARG A 215 5.98 24.61 3.73
CA ARG A 215 6.20 26.01 4.12
C ARG A 215 7.63 26.28 4.55
N TYR A 216 8.26 25.35 5.27
CA TYR A 216 9.53 25.63 5.96
C TYR A 216 10.72 24.83 5.43
N VAL A 217 10.50 23.69 4.78
CA VAL A 217 11.58 22.78 4.38
C VAL A 217 11.81 22.84 2.88
N LYS A 218 10.75 22.71 2.08
CA LYS A 218 10.86 22.71 0.61
C LYS A 218 11.49 23.99 0.04
N PRO A 219 11.15 25.22 0.50
CA PRO A 219 11.79 26.44 0.00
C PRO A 219 13.30 26.44 0.27
N ASN A 220 13.70 26.06 1.49
CA ASN A 220 15.11 26.07 1.90
C ASN A 220 15.96 25.01 1.16
N MET A 221 15.36 23.89 0.72
CA MET A 221 16.04 22.90 -0.13
C MET A 221 16.28 23.39 -1.56
N LEU A 222 15.44 24.29 -2.08
CA LEU A 222 15.63 24.91 -3.40
C LEU A 222 16.66 26.04 -3.36
N ASP A 223 16.84 26.67 -2.20
CA ASP A 223 17.82 27.75 -1.97
C ASP A 223 19.25 27.24 -1.66
N GLY A 224 19.52 25.94 -1.84
CA GLY A 224 20.86 25.37 -1.69
C GLY A 224 21.36 25.26 -0.25
N GLN A 225 20.50 25.46 0.76
CA GLN A 225 20.83 25.10 2.14
C GLN A 225 20.56 23.62 2.35
N GLU A 226 21.60 22.79 2.21
CA GLU A 226 21.55 21.41 2.68
C GLU A 226 21.18 21.39 4.17
N ILE A 227 20.04 20.77 4.48
CA ILE A 227 19.69 20.47 5.87
C ILE A 227 20.65 19.35 6.29
N PRO A 228 21.50 19.55 7.31
CA PRO A 228 22.36 18.49 7.81
C PRO A 228 21.45 17.34 8.27
N ILE A 229 21.59 16.21 7.60
CA ILE A 229 20.94 14.96 8.01
C ILE A 229 21.62 14.56 9.33
N LEU A 230 20.85 14.55 10.42
CA LEU A 230 21.27 14.01 11.72
C LEU A 230 21.45 12.50 11.65
#